data_AF-A0A3B9WNS6-F1
#
_entry.id   AF-A0A3B9WNS6-F1
#
_cell.length_a   1.000
_cell.length_b   1.000
_cell.length_c   1.000
_cell.angle_alpha   90.00
_cell.angle_beta   90.00
_cell.angle_gamma   90.00
#
_symmetry.space_group_name_H-M   'P 1'
#
loop_
_entity.id
_entity.type
_entity.pdbx_description
1 polymer ?
#
loop_
_entity_poly.entity_id
_entity_poly.type
_entity_poly.pdbx_seq_one_letter_code
_entity_poly.pdbx_strand_id
1 'polypeptide(L)'
;VDALASCGQVVHVETPDGLVHEKLMEMWRSNQTALSQSCGLPFVEDLHEHVDVVGTFLWTDVSDPQGRYQTVIVAREALNVSNICELGGLRPVVSNTQSLSGWCSLGVALAEAKFAKNSVQPYVMSGGHARSLQMLQDGEADIASIDSATYQLLSRHRPALVNNVRVIGYG
;
A
#
# COMPACT_ATOMS: atom_id res chain seq x y z
N VAL A 1 6.75 23.44 -1.90
CA VAL A 1 5.97 24.66 -2.23
C VAL A 1 6.91 25.74 -2.71
N ASP A 2 7.89 26.12 -1.89
CA ASP A 2 8.86 27.18 -2.22
C ASP A 2 9.67 26.92 -3.50
N ALA A 3 10.11 25.67 -3.72
CA ALA A 3 10.85 25.28 -4.92
C ALA A 3 10.02 25.32 -6.22
N LEU A 4 8.69 25.22 -6.14
CA LEU A 4 7.80 25.35 -7.31
C LEU A 4 7.35 26.80 -7.51
N ALA A 5 7.14 27.54 -6.41
CA ALA A 5 6.83 28.97 -6.45
C ALA A 5 7.98 29.79 -7.07
N SER A 6 9.24 29.38 -6.86
CA SER A 6 10.41 30.01 -7.49
C SER A 6 10.44 29.91 -9.02
N CYS A 7 9.61 29.06 -9.63
CA CYS A 7 9.45 28.96 -11.08
C CYS A 7 8.33 29.86 -11.64
N GLY A 8 7.76 30.76 -10.83
CA GLY A 8 6.68 31.68 -11.25
C GLY A 8 5.31 31.00 -11.39
N GLN A 9 5.14 29.79 -10.87
CA GLN A 9 3.87 29.05 -10.86
C GLN A 9 3.09 29.34 -9.57
N VAL A 10 1.78 29.49 -9.68
CA VAL A 10 0.90 29.56 -8.50
C VAL A 10 0.80 28.15 -7.93
N VAL A 11 1.33 27.95 -6.73
CA VAL A 11 1.32 26.63 -6.07
C VAL A 11 0.17 26.59 -5.06
N HIS A 12 -0.80 25.73 -5.30
CA HIS A 12 -1.82 25.39 -4.33
C HIS A 12 -1.44 24.07 -3.65
N VAL A 13 -1.31 24.08 -2.32
CA VAL A 13 -1.20 22.85 -1.54
C VAL A 13 -2.62 22.38 -1.26
N GLU A 14 -3.06 21.38 -2.01
CA GLU A 14 -4.26 20.65 -1.67
C GLU A 14 -3.83 19.43 -0.85
N THR A 15 -4.42 19.28 0.33
CA THR A 15 -4.40 17.99 1.03
C THR A 15 -5.63 17.26 0.55
N PRO A 16 -5.49 16.21 -0.26
CA PRO A 16 -6.65 15.58 -0.82
C PRO A 16 -7.41 14.86 0.30
N ASP A 17 -8.59 15.36 0.66
CA ASP A 17 -9.49 14.67 1.58
C ASP A 17 -9.99 13.41 0.88
N GLY A 18 -9.36 12.27 1.20
CA GLY A 18 -9.79 10.96 0.75
C GLY A 18 -9.81 10.82 -0.77
N LEU A 19 -8.66 10.95 -1.43
CA LEU A 19 -8.55 10.45 -2.81
C LEU A 19 -8.75 8.94 -2.79
N VAL A 20 -9.99 8.54 -3.03
CA VAL A 20 -10.33 7.21 -3.48
C VAL A 20 -9.58 6.95 -4.79
N HIS A 21 -9.21 5.70 -4.99
CA HIS A 21 -8.35 5.30 -6.11
C HIS A 21 -8.84 5.82 -7.47
N GLU A 22 -10.15 5.84 -7.69
CA GLU A 22 -10.79 6.38 -8.90
C GLU A 22 -10.39 7.83 -9.21
N LYS A 23 -10.31 8.69 -8.19
CA LYS A 23 -9.95 10.09 -8.39
C LYS A 23 -8.47 10.27 -8.73
N LEU A 24 -7.60 9.39 -8.23
CA LEU A 24 -6.19 9.34 -8.64
C LEU A 24 -6.06 8.92 -10.10
N MET A 25 -6.87 7.97 -10.57
CA MET A 25 -6.86 7.56 -11.98
C MET A 25 -7.26 8.72 -12.91
N GLU A 26 -8.30 9.50 -12.56
CA GLU A 26 -8.65 10.73 -13.29
C GLU A 26 -7.50 11.74 -13.31
N MET A 27 -6.86 11.95 -12.15
CA MET A 27 -5.74 12.88 -12.02
C MET A 27 -4.56 12.44 -12.87
N TRP A 28 -4.15 11.18 -12.81
CA TRP A 28 -3.00 10.68 -13.57
C TRP A 28 -3.20 10.73 -15.09
N ARG A 29 -4.44 10.59 -15.57
CA ARG A 29 -4.78 10.73 -17.00
C ARG A 29 -4.95 12.18 -17.47
N SER A 30 -4.96 13.14 -16.54
CA SER A 30 -5.18 14.54 -16.88
C SER A 30 -3.94 15.19 -17.47
N ASN A 31 -4.11 15.89 -18.60
CA ASN A 31 -3.06 16.74 -19.19
C ASN A 31 -2.66 17.94 -18.29
N GLN A 32 -3.39 18.17 -17.19
CA GLN A 32 -3.02 19.18 -16.18
C GLN A 32 -2.05 18.61 -15.13
N THR A 33 -1.85 17.29 -15.09
CA THR A 33 -0.93 16.64 -14.16
C THR A 33 0.44 16.52 -14.80
N ALA A 34 1.37 17.39 -14.40
CA ALA A 34 2.74 17.37 -14.92
C ALA A 34 3.60 16.25 -14.31
N LEU A 35 3.41 15.96 -13.02
CA LEU A 35 4.16 14.94 -12.29
C LEU A 35 3.30 14.41 -11.15
N SER A 36 3.27 13.10 -11.00
CA SER A 36 2.68 12.42 -9.85
C SER A 36 3.43 11.13 -9.55
N GLN A 37 3.16 10.56 -8.38
CA GLN A 37 3.55 9.20 -8.02
C GLN A 37 2.33 8.28 -8.12
N SER A 38 2.51 7.07 -8.64
CA SER A 38 1.51 6.01 -8.66
C SER A 38 2.10 4.71 -8.12
N CYS A 39 1.23 3.76 -7.80
CA CYS A 39 1.65 2.38 -7.56
C CYS A 39 2.00 1.71 -8.91
N GLY A 40 2.78 0.62 -8.88
CA GLY A 40 3.17 -0.07 -10.11
C GLY A 40 2.00 -0.76 -10.84
N LEU A 41 1.01 -1.28 -10.11
CA LEU A 41 -0.09 -2.04 -10.71
C LEU A 41 -1.01 -1.17 -11.59
N PRO A 42 -1.48 0.02 -11.17
CA PRO A 42 -2.24 0.91 -12.04
C PRO A 42 -1.50 1.29 -13.32
N PHE A 43 -0.18 1.45 -13.26
CA PHE A 43 0.63 1.69 -14.44
C PHE A 43 0.59 0.52 -15.42
N VAL A 44 0.85 -0.69 -14.94
CA VAL A 44 0.83 -1.92 -15.75
C VAL A 44 -0.55 -2.17 -16.35
N GLU A 45 -1.62 -1.99 -15.58
CA GLU A 45 -2.98 -2.30 -16.05
C GLU A 45 -3.55 -1.27 -17.03
N ASP A 46 -3.17 0.01 -16.91
CA ASP A 46 -3.94 1.08 -17.55
C ASP A 46 -3.13 2.36 -17.84
N LEU A 47 -2.34 2.88 -16.90
CA LEU A 47 -1.73 4.22 -17.09
C LEU A 47 -0.58 4.25 -18.11
N HIS A 48 0.00 3.10 -18.48
CA HIS A 48 1.08 3.04 -19.47
C HIS A 48 0.69 3.60 -20.86
N GLU A 49 -0.61 3.72 -21.15
CA GLU A 49 -1.11 4.37 -22.37
C GLU A 49 -1.19 5.91 -22.27
N HIS A 50 -1.06 6.46 -21.06
CA HIS A 50 -1.35 7.86 -20.75
C HIS A 50 -0.15 8.63 -20.19
N VAL A 51 0.79 7.96 -19.53
CA VAL A 51 1.91 8.60 -18.85
C VAL A 51 3.22 7.83 -19.06
N ASP A 52 4.33 8.55 -18.99
CA ASP A 52 5.67 7.96 -18.99
C ASP A 52 6.24 7.85 -17.57
N VAL A 53 7.00 6.77 -17.31
CA VAL A 53 7.76 6.63 -16.07
C VAL A 53 9.03 7.46 -16.15
N VAL A 54 9.12 8.51 -15.32
CA VAL A 54 10.30 9.38 -15.25
C VAL A 54 11.36 8.89 -14.25
N GLY A 55 10.99 7.98 -13.33
CA GLY A 55 11.91 7.42 -12.35
C GLY A 55 11.22 6.60 -11.27
N THR A 56 12.03 5.94 -10.44
CA THR A 56 11.60 5.24 -9.22
C THR A 56 12.38 5.75 -8.02
N PHE A 57 11.75 5.73 -6.85
CA PHE A 57 12.40 6.16 -5.61
C PHE A 57 13.29 5.05 -5.05
N LEU A 58 14.47 5.44 -4.56
CA LEU A 58 15.30 4.59 -3.69
C LEU A 58 14.98 4.96 -2.25
N TRP A 59 14.30 4.08 -1.53
CA TRP A 59 13.95 4.32 -0.13
C TRP A 59 15.06 3.82 0.79
N THR A 60 15.61 4.72 1.61
CA THR A 60 16.65 4.37 2.59
C THR A 60 16.13 3.30 3.56
N ASP A 61 16.92 2.24 3.73
CA ASP A 61 16.62 1.06 4.58
C ASP A 61 15.39 0.24 4.14
N VAL A 62 14.87 0.47 2.92
CA VAL A 62 13.72 -0.27 2.37
C VAL A 62 14.05 -0.86 1.01
N SER A 63 14.63 -0.07 0.10
CA SER A 63 14.97 -0.49 -1.25
C SER A 63 16.41 -0.96 -1.37
N ASP A 64 16.64 -1.95 -2.24
CA ASP A 64 17.98 -2.29 -2.72
C ASP A 64 18.52 -1.20 -3.67
N PRO A 65 19.81 -1.27 -4.09
CA PRO A 65 20.38 -0.28 -5.02
C PRO A 65 19.69 -0.20 -6.39
N GLN A 66 18.85 -1.16 -6.74
CA GLN A 66 18.06 -1.19 -7.98
C GLN A 66 16.63 -0.66 -7.75
N GLY A 67 16.30 -0.19 -6.53
CA GLY A 67 14.98 0.32 -6.18
C GLY A 67 13.95 -0.77 -5.88
N ARG A 68 14.38 -2.03 -5.76
CA ARG A 68 13.49 -3.16 -5.46
C ARG A 68 13.28 -3.27 -3.96
N TYR A 69 12.06 -3.54 -3.56
CA TYR A 69 11.68 -3.82 -2.18
C TYR A 69 10.50 -4.78 -2.15
N GLN A 70 10.24 -5.37 -0.99
CA GLN A 70 9.10 -6.23 -0.73
C GLN A 70 8.09 -5.49 0.15
N THR A 71 6.82 -5.80 0.00
CA THR A 71 5.79 -5.35 0.95
C THR A 71 5.95 -6.09 2.28
N VAL A 72 5.46 -5.52 3.39
CA VAL A 72 5.34 -6.26 4.65
C VAL A 72 3.93 -6.83 4.80
N ILE A 73 3.84 -8.07 5.23
CA ILE A 73 2.58 -8.71 5.61
C ILE A 73 2.49 -8.69 7.12
N VAL A 74 1.44 -8.05 7.62
CA VAL A 74 1.22 -7.84 9.05
C VAL A 74 -0.07 -8.51 9.51
N ALA A 75 -0.07 -8.96 10.76
CA ALA A 75 -1.24 -9.49 11.45
C ALA A 75 -1.41 -8.79 12.80
N ARG A 76 -2.63 -8.78 13.35
CA ARG A 76 -2.86 -8.32 14.73
C ARG A 76 -2.04 -9.16 15.70
N GLU A 77 -1.29 -8.50 16.59
CA GLU A 77 -0.43 -9.17 17.58
C GLU A 77 -1.24 -10.16 18.47
N ALA A 78 -2.47 -9.80 18.82
CA ALA A 78 -3.37 -10.59 19.65
C ALA A 78 -3.75 -11.97 19.06
N LEU A 79 -3.55 -12.19 17.76
CA LEU A 79 -3.83 -13.46 17.09
C LEU A 79 -2.73 -14.50 17.32
N ASN A 80 -1.56 -14.09 17.83
CA ASN A 80 -0.40 -14.95 18.07
C ASN A 80 0.07 -15.76 16.85
N VAL A 81 -0.22 -15.28 15.64
CA VAL A 81 0.29 -15.87 14.39
C VAL A 81 1.71 -15.37 14.13
N SER A 82 2.56 -16.26 13.63
CA SER A 82 4.00 -16.00 13.47
C SER A 82 4.45 -15.98 12.02
N ASN A 83 3.68 -16.56 11.10
CA ASN A 83 4.03 -16.67 9.69
C ASN A 83 2.79 -16.78 8.80
N ILE A 84 3.00 -16.61 7.49
CA ILE A 84 1.94 -16.67 6.48
C ILE A 84 1.19 -18.00 6.50
N CYS A 85 1.79 -19.13 6.87
CA CYS A 85 1.12 -20.44 6.88
C CYS A 85 0.03 -20.57 7.97
N GLU A 86 -0.10 -19.60 8.87
CA GLU A 86 -1.04 -19.61 10.00
C GLU A 86 -2.28 -18.72 9.79
N LEU A 87 -2.52 -18.23 8.57
CA LEU A 87 -3.60 -17.27 8.29
C LEU A 87 -4.99 -17.88 8.06
N GLY A 88 -5.14 -19.18 8.27
CA GLY A 88 -6.40 -19.90 8.08
C GLY A 88 -7.54 -19.28 8.90
N GLY A 89 -8.65 -18.94 8.24
CA GLY A 89 -9.84 -18.36 8.87
C GLY A 89 -9.74 -16.88 9.23
N LEU A 90 -8.60 -16.23 8.97
CA LEU A 90 -8.42 -14.80 9.24
C LEU A 90 -9.01 -13.94 8.11
N ARG A 91 -9.40 -12.70 8.46
CA ARG A 91 -9.93 -11.70 7.52
C ARG A 91 -8.85 -10.77 6.96
N PRO A 92 -8.57 -10.80 5.66
CA PRO A 92 -7.68 -9.84 5.04
C PRO A 92 -8.32 -8.46 4.87
N VAL A 93 -7.53 -7.40 5.02
CA VAL A 93 -7.84 -6.06 4.55
C VAL A 93 -6.85 -5.64 3.48
N VAL A 94 -7.37 -5.14 2.37
CA VAL A 94 -6.59 -4.62 1.24
C VAL A 94 -6.90 -3.13 1.06
N SER A 95 -5.93 -2.35 0.59
CA SER A 95 -6.15 -0.93 0.30
C SER A 95 -7.19 -0.76 -0.81
N ASN A 96 -6.95 -1.39 -1.95
CA ASN A 96 -7.90 -1.55 -3.04
C ASN A 96 -7.42 -2.69 -3.97
N THR A 97 -8.25 -3.11 -4.91
CA THR A 97 -7.95 -4.23 -5.83
C THR A 97 -7.00 -3.88 -6.97
N GLN A 98 -6.59 -2.62 -7.09
CA GLN A 98 -5.58 -2.13 -8.04
C GLN A 98 -4.29 -1.71 -7.31
N SER A 99 -4.06 -2.25 -6.11
CA SER A 99 -2.84 -1.99 -5.35
C SER A 99 -1.82 -3.10 -5.55
N LEU A 100 -0.62 -2.78 -6.04
CA LEU A 100 0.46 -3.78 -6.15
C LEU A 100 0.80 -4.37 -4.78
N SER A 101 1.14 -3.51 -3.81
CA SER A 101 1.52 -3.90 -2.45
C SER A 101 0.33 -4.45 -1.66
N GLY A 102 -0.84 -3.82 -1.74
CA GLY A 102 -2.00 -4.16 -0.92
C GLY A 102 -2.83 -5.35 -1.42
N TRP A 103 -2.83 -5.61 -2.73
CA TRP A 103 -3.64 -6.65 -3.36
C TRP A 103 -2.79 -7.74 -4.00
N CYS A 104 -1.98 -7.41 -5.02
CA CYS A 104 -1.22 -8.42 -5.76
C CYS A 104 -0.21 -9.15 -4.89
N SER A 105 0.63 -8.43 -4.14
CA SER A 105 1.64 -9.08 -3.27
C SER A 105 1.01 -9.95 -2.18
N LEU A 106 -0.15 -9.55 -1.62
CA LEU A 106 -0.87 -10.41 -0.68
C LEU A 106 -1.36 -11.69 -1.36
N GLY A 107 -1.94 -11.57 -2.56
CA GLY A 107 -2.38 -12.71 -3.34
C GLY A 107 -1.25 -13.67 -3.69
N VAL A 108 -0.09 -13.15 -4.09
CA VAL A 108 1.13 -13.94 -4.37
C VAL A 108 1.58 -14.67 -3.12
N ALA A 109 1.73 -13.97 -1.99
CA ALA A 109 2.18 -14.56 -0.73
C ALA A 109 1.24 -15.69 -0.24
N LEU A 110 -0.08 -15.50 -0.35
CA LEU A 110 -1.06 -16.53 0.01
C LEU A 110 -0.98 -17.74 -0.94
N ALA A 111 -0.75 -17.52 -2.23
CA ALA A 111 -0.59 -18.58 -3.22
C ALA A 111 0.70 -19.38 -2.98
N GLU A 112 1.82 -18.72 -2.69
CA GLU A 112 3.11 -19.35 -2.39
C GLU A 112 3.08 -20.19 -1.11
N ALA A 113 2.36 -19.73 -0.09
CA ALA A 113 2.11 -20.48 1.13
C ALA A 113 1.13 -21.67 0.94
N LYS A 114 0.69 -21.92 -0.30
CA LYS A 114 -0.20 -23.03 -0.69
C LYS A 114 -1.52 -23.03 0.06
N PHE A 115 -2.05 -21.85 0.43
CA PHE A 115 -3.41 -21.79 0.95
C PHE A 115 -4.39 -22.24 -0.12
N ALA A 116 -5.34 -23.08 0.27
CA ALA A 116 -6.43 -23.42 -0.61
C ALA A 116 -7.32 -22.21 -0.84
N LYS A 117 -8.01 -22.20 -1.98
CA LYS A 117 -9.06 -21.21 -2.26
C LYS A 117 -10.08 -21.27 -1.10
N ASN A 118 -10.38 -20.12 -0.48
CA ASN A 118 -11.25 -19.96 0.69
C ASN A 118 -10.68 -20.40 2.05
N SER A 119 -9.36 -20.60 2.17
CA SER A 119 -8.76 -20.84 3.49
C SER A 119 -8.70 -19.58 4.35
N VAL A 120 -8.80 -18.39 3.77
CA VAL A 120 -8.99 -17.10 4.46
C VAL A 120 -10.43 -16.63 4.27
N GLN A 121 -10.90 -15.76 5.17
CA GLN A 121 -12.21 -15.10 5.02
C GLN A 121 -12.19 -14.16 3.81
N PRO A 122 -13.38 -13.76 3.29
CA PRO A 122 -13.47 -12.70 2.30
C PRO A 122 -12.75 -11.43 2.76
N TYR A 123 -12.03 -10.80 1.85
CA TYR A 123 -11.31 -9.56 2.15
C TYR A 123 -12.28 -8.38 2.31
N VAL A 124 -11.81 -7.34 3.01
CA VAL A 124 -12.46 -6.02 3.07
C VAL A 124 -11.54 -4.95 2.49
N MET A 125 -12.11 -3.87 1.97
CA MET A 125 -11.35 -2.76 1.38
C MET A 125 -11.29 -1.57 2.34
N SER A 126 -10.09 -1.06 2.57
CA SER A 126 -9.86 0.09 3.47
C SER A 126 -9.74 1.42 2.73
N GLY A 127 -9.44 1.41 1.43
CA GLY A 127 -9.10 2.61 0.65
C GLY A 127 -7.66 3.07 0.79
N GLY A 128 -6.84 2.49 1.67
CA GLY A 128 -5.43 2.89 1.81
C GLY A 128 -4.69 2.22 2.97
N HIS A 129 -3.36 2.15 2.88
CA HIS A 129 -2.51 1.44 3.85
C HIS A 129 -2.67 1.90 5.31
N ALA A 130 -2.74 3.22 5.55
CA ALA A 130 -2.94 3.75 6.90
C ALA A 130 -4.31 3.32 7.48
N ARG A 131 -5.35 3.28 6.63
CA ARG A 131 -6.68 2.80 7.04
C ARG A 131 -6.72 1.28 7.19
N SER A 132 -5.98 0.52 6.38
CA SER A 132 -5.80 -0.93 6.60
C SER A 132 -5.22 -1.21 7.98
N LEU A 133 -4.15 -0.49 8.36
CA LEU A 133 -3.53 -0.63 9.69
C LEU A 133 -4.50 -0.20 10.81
N GLN A 134 -5.28 0.86 10.60
CA GLN A 134 -6.31 1.27 11.56
C GLN A 134 -7.38 0.18 11.74
N MET A 135 -7.87 -0.43 10.66
CA MET A 135 -8.83 -1.54 10.73
C MET A 135 -8.27 -2.77 11.48
N LEU A 136 -6.95 -2.96 11.46
CA LEU A 136 -6.30 -3.97 12.32
C LEU A 136 -6.33 -3.56 13.80
N GLN A 137 -6.10 -2.27 14.12
CA GLN A 137 -6.23 -1.79 15.50
C GLN A 137 -7.67 -1.93 16.02
N ASP A 138 -8.65 -1.66 15.16
CA ASP A 138 -10.08 -1.68 15.50
C ASP A 138 -10.68 -3.10 15.53
N GLY A 139 -9.92 -4.12 15.10
CA GLY A 139 -10.37 -5.51 15.03
C GLY A 139 -11.39 -5.77 13.91
N GLU A 140 -11.50 -4.88 12.93
CA GLU A 140 -12.38 -5.04 11.76
C GLU A 140 -11.80 -6.04 10.74
N ALA A 141 -10.47 -6.20 10.76
CA ALA A 141 -9.72 -7.17 9.98
C ALA A 141 -8.54 -7.73 10.78
N ASP A 142 -7.92 -8.78 10.26
CA ASP A 142 -6.90 -9.55 10.97
C ASP A 142 -5.51 -9.44 10.35
N ILE A 143 -5.43 -9.33 9.02
CA ILE A 143 -4.18 -9.34 8.27
C ILE A 143 -4.19 -8.28 7.16
N ALA A 144 -3.04 -7.69 6.85
CA ALA A 144 -2.88 -6.73 5.77
C ALA A 144 -1.53 -6.87 5.10
N SER A 145 -1.46 -6.56 3.80
CA SER A 145 -0.20 -6.30 3.12
C SER A 145 -0.01 -4.78 2.96
N ILE A 146 1.14 -4.28 3.40
CA ILE A 146 1.45 -2.85 3.51
C ILE A 146 2.76 -2.54 2.81
N ASP A 147 2.71 -1.55 1.90
CA ASP A 147 3.89 -0.98 1.28
C ASP A 147 4.98 -0.64 2.33
N SER A 148 6.20 -1.14 2.15
CA SER A 148 7.25 -1.03 3.17
C SER A 148 7.72 0.40 3.43
N ALA A 149 7.75 1.25 2.41
CA ALA A 149 8.05 2.67 2.61
C ALA A 149 6.96 3.34 3.45
N THR A 150 5.69 3.07 3.13
CA THR A 150 4.55 3.53 3.91
C THR A 150 4.59 3.01 5.34
N TYR A 151 4.89 1.72 5.55
CA TYR A 151 5.01 1.12 6.88
C TYR A 151 6.12 1.78 7.71
N GLN A 152 7.29 2.05 7.09
CA GLN A 152 8.40 2.74 7.75
C GLN A 152 8.03 4.19 8.11
N LEU A 153 7.38 4.93 7.20
CA LEU A 153 6.90 6.29 7.45
C LEU A 153 5.86 6.33 8.58
N LEU A 154 4.88 5.42 8.55
CA LEU A 154 3.86 5.33 9.60
C LEU A 154 4.45 4.90 10.94
N SER A 155 5.44 4.01 10.95
CA SER A 155 6.18 3.66 12.18
C SER A 155 6.84 4.87 12.82
N ARG A 156 7.39 5.79 12.03
CA ARG A 156 8.06 7.01 12.52
C ARG A 156 7.08 8.09 12.95
N HIS A 157 6.02 8.31 12.17
CA HIS A 157 5.16 9.49 12.31
C HIS A 157 3.78 9.21 12.91
N ARG A 158 3.32 7.95 12.89
CA ARG A 158 2.02 7.51 13.42
C ARG A 158 2.13 6.12 14.10
N PRO A 159 3.02 5.96 15.10
CA PRO A 159 3.36 4.65 15.67
C PRO A 159 2.15 3.87 16.23
N ALA A 160 1.10 4.56 16.67
CA ALA A 160 -0.13 3.93 17.13
C ALA A 160 -0.78 3.00 16.09
N LEU A 161 -0.54 3.22 14.79
CA LEU A 161 -1.05 2.36 13.72
C LEU A 161 -0.28 1.04 13.60
N VAL A 162 0.95 0.95 14.13
CA VAL A 162 1.84 -0.21 13.96
C VAL A 162 2.17 -0.94 15.26
N ASN A 163 1.92 -0.36 16.43
CA ASN A 163 2.37 -0.92 17.71
C ASN A 163 1.75 -2.28 18.07
N ASN A 164 0.52 -2.58 17.64
CA ASN A 164 -0.17 -3.85 17.94
C ASN A 164 -0.29 -4.77 16.72
N VAL A 165 0.64 -4.65 15.77
CA VAL A 165 0.74 -5.58 14.64
C VAL A 165 2.11 -6.23 14.61
N ARG A 166 2.14 -7.47 14.13
CA ARG A 166 3.34 -8.26 13.90
C ARG A 166 3.61 -8.36 12.41
N VAL A 167 4.86 -8.16 11.99
CA VAL A 167 5.30 -8.59 10.66
C VAL A 167 5.44 -10.11 10.67
N ILE A 168 4.67 -10.77 9.82
CA ILE A 168 4.59 -12.25 9.70
C ILE A 168 5.11 -12.76 8.36
N GLY A 169 5.53 -11.86 7.47
CA GLY A 169 6.07 -12.22 6.17
C GLY A 169 6.25 -11.02 5.27
N TYR A 170 6.65 -11.32 4.03
CA TYR A 170 6.91 -10.37 2.97
C TYR A 170 6.30 -10.91 1.68
N GLY A 171 6.02 -10.03 0.71
CA GLY A 171 5.52 -10.40 -0.62
C GLY A 171 6.06 -9.53 -1.72
#